data_AF-A0A920AB93-F1
#
_entry.id   AF-A0A920AB93-F1
#
_cell.length_a   1.000
_cell.length_b   1.000
_cell.length_c   1.000
_cell.angle_alpha   90.00
_cell.angle_beta   90.00
_cell.angle_gamma   90.00
#
_symmetry.space_group_name_H-M   'P 1'
#
loop_
_entity.id
_entity.type
_entity.pdbx_description
1 polymer ?
#
loop_
_entity_poly.entity_id
_entity_poly.type
_entity_poly.pdbx_seq_one_letter_code
_entity_poly.pdbx_strand_id
1 'polypeptide(L)' 'MRGRAGSLQQRAERMEVETLLSGEADANDAFIEVHAGAGGTESQDWASMLLRMYMRWAEKKALRLR' A
#
# COMPACT_ATOMS: atom_id res chain seq x y z
N MET A 1 -23.47 -17.83 18.71
CA MET A 1 -22.36 -18.55 18.04
C MET A 1 -21.84 -17.88 16.75
N ARG A 2 -22.60 -17.05 16.01
CA ARG A 2 -22.13 -16.40 14.75
C ARG A 2 -21.02 -15.34 14.89
N GLY A 3 -20.84 -14.70 16.06
CA GLY A 3 -19.80 -13.68 16.25
C GLY A 3 -18.37 -14.22 16.38
N ARG A 4 -18.19 -15.49 16.78
CA ARG A 4 -16.86 -16.09 16.96
C ARG A 4 -16.22 -16.51 15.63
N ALA A 5 -17.03 -16.95 14.65
CA ALA A 5 -16.52 -17.32 13.34
C ALA A 5 -15.98 -16.11 12.55
N GLY A 6 -16.71 -14.98 12.60
CA GLY A 6 -16.26 -13.74 11.94
C GLY A 6 -14.98 -13.15 12.53
N SER A 7 -14.79 -13.24 13.86
CA SER A 7 -13.55 -12.76 14.49
C SER A 7 -12.36 -13.69 14.23
N LEU A 8 -12.58 -14.99 14.09
CA LEU A 8 -11.53 -15.93 13.67
C LEU A 8 -11.12 -15.68 12.21
N GLN A 9 -12.07 -15.42 11.33
CA GLN A 9 -11.80 -15.08 9.93
C GLN A 9 -10.93 -13.82 9.82
N GLN A 10 -11.31 -12.73 10.50
CA GLN A 10 -10.51 -11.49 10.48
C GLN A 10 -9.09 -11.68 11.06
N ARG A 11 -8.94 -12.54 12.07
CA ARG A 11 -7.62 -12.86 12.63
C ARG A 11 -6.78 -13.67 11.67
N ALA A 12 -7.40 -14.62 10.96
CA ALA A 12 -6.72 -15.43 9.95
C ALA A 12 -6.23 -14.54 8.79
N GLU A 13 -7.09 -13.67 8.27
CA GLU A 13 -6.74 -12.72 7.20
C GLU A 13 -5.60 -11.77 7.61
N ARG A 14 -5.62 -11.27 8.85
CA ARG A 14 -4.51 -10.44 9.36
C ARG A 14 -3.21 -11.23 9.45
N MET A 15 -3.26 -12.44 9.99
CA MET A 15 -2.09 -13.30 10.17
C MET A 15 -1.48 -13.72 8.83
N GLU A 16 -2.31 -13.93 7.81
CA GLU A 16 -1.86 -14.19 6.44
C GLU A 16 -1.02 -13.03 5.90
N VAL A 17 -1.53 -11.79 6.04
CA VAL A 17 -0.79 -10.58 5.63
C VAL A 17 0.51 -10.42 6.43
N GLU A 18 0.46 -10.61 7.76
CA GLU A 18 1.66 -10.56 8.62
C GLU A 18 2.70 -11.61 8.22
N THR A 19 2.26 -12.80 7.78
CA THR A 19 3.16 -13.86 7.32
C THR A 19 3.80 -13.51 5.98
N LEU A 20 3.03 -12.93 5.05
CA LEU A 20 3.53 -12.48 3.75
C LEU A 20 4.55 -11.33 3.88
N LEU A 21 4.41 -10.50 4.92
CA LEU A 21 5.25 -9.33 5.21
C LEU A 21 6.20 -9.56 6.40
N SER A 22 6.83 -10.74 6.44
CA SER A 22 7.73 -11.17 7.53
C SER A 22 9.22 -11.12 7.15
N GLY A 23 9.55 -10.49 6.01
CA GLY A 23 10.93 -10.25 5.58
C GLY A 23 11.64 -9.22 6.45
N GLU A 24 12.97 -9.27 6.45
CA GLU A 24 13.83 -8.42 7.29
C GLU A 24 13.58 -6.92 7.07
N ALA A 25 13.22 -6.52 5.84
CA ALA A 25 13.02 -5.12 5.48
C ALA A 25 11.56 -4.65 5.49
N ASP A 26 10.58 -5.54 5.72
CA ASP A 26 9.15 -5.19 5.57
C ASP A 26 8.66 -4.17 6.60
N ALA A 27 9.37 -4.04 7.72
CA ALA A 27 9.11 -3.04 8.75
C ALA A 27 9.76 -1.66 8.47
N ASN A 28 10.61 -1.56 7.45
CA ASN A 28 11.33 -0.33 7.15
C ASN A 28 10.45 0.70 6.43
N ASP A 29 10.87 1.96 6.50
CA ASP A 29 10.35 3.00 5.61
C ASP A 29 10.66 2.65 4.15
N ALA A 30 9.79 3.08 3.23
CA ALA A 30 9.92 2.82 1.80
C ALA A 30 10.03 4.11 0.98
N PHE A 31 10.77 4.04 -0.12
CA PHE A 31 10.78 5.07 -1.16
C PHE A 31 9.92 4.61 -2.34
N ILE A 32 9.09 5.53 -2.86
CA ILE A 32 8.28 5.28 -4.06
C ILE A 32 8.71 6.28 -5.13
N GLU A 33 9.19 5.76 -6.25
CA GLU A 33 9.47 6.54 -7.44
C GLU A 33 8.50 6.13 -8.55
N VAL A 34 7.95 7.12 -9.25
CA VAL A 34 7.05 6.90 -10.39
C VAL A 34 7.67 7.56 -11.61
N HIS A 35 8.07 6.74 -12.57
CA HIS A 35 8.65 7.19 -13.83
C HIS A 35 7.63 7.05 -14.96
N ALA A 36 7.45 8.09 -15.75
CA ALA A 36 6.59 8.03 -16.93
C ALA A 36 7.22 7.13 -18.01
N GLY A 37 6.39 6.28 -18.62
CA GLY A 37 6.78 5.48 -19.77
C GLY A 37 6.71 6.25 -21.09
N ALA A 38 6.74 5.53 -22.21
CA ALA A 38 6.52 6.11 -23.54
C ALA A 38 5.12 6.77 -23.64
N GLY A 39 5.00 7.85 -24.42
CA GLY A 39 3.74 8.58 -24.63
C GLY A 39 3.80 10.09 -24.31
N GLY A 40 4.99 10.61 -23.95
CA GLY A 40 5.20 12.06 -23.83
C GLY A 40 4.37 12.65 -22.69
N THR A 41 3.70 13.78 -22.95
CA THR A 41 2.94 14.54 -21.93
C THR A 41 1.85 13.71 -21.26
N GLU A 42 1.12 12.90 -22.01
CA GLU A 42 0.02 12.09 -21.45
C GLU A 42 0.54 11.07 -20.42
N SER A 43 1.67 10.44 -20.71
CA SER A 43 2.32 9.50 -19.77
C SER A 43 2.85 10.21 -18.53
N GLN A 44 3.30 11.46 -18.65
CA GLN A 44 3.72 12.28 -17.51
C GLN A 44 2.53 12.67 -16.62
N ASP A 45 1.41 13.05 -17.23
CA ASP A 45 0.17 13.35 -16.49
C ASP A 45 -0.34 12.12 -15.76
N TRP A 46 -0.27 10.94 -16.38
CA TRP A 46 -0.66 9.68 -15.75
C TRP A 46 0.28 9.27 -14.61
N ALA A 47 1.60 9.39 -14.79
CA ALA A 47 2.57 9.18 -13.70
C ALA A 47 2.29 10.10 -12.51
N SER A 48 1.95 11.37 -12.79
CA SER A 48 1.56 12.34 -11.77
C SER A 48 0.25 11.95 -11.07
N MET A 49 -0.71 11.35 -11.78
CA MET A 49 -1.94 10.83 -11.19
C MET A 49 -1.67 9.67 -10.23
N LEU A 50 -0.78 8.74 -10.59
CA LEU A 50 -0.38 7.63 -9.72
C LEU A 50 0.33 8.13 -8.46
N LEU A 51 1.25 9.08 -8.59
CA LEU A 51 1.95 9.65 -7.45
C LEU A 51 0.95 10.26 -6.45
N ARG A 52 -0.02 11.05 -6.94
CA ARG A 52 -1.10 11.59 -6.11
C ARG A 52 -1.98 10.51 -5.49
N MET A 53 -2.18 9.37 -6.16
CA MET A 53 -2.92 8.24 -5.61
C MET A 53 -2.21 7.64 -4.40
N TYR A 54 -0.90 7.38 -4.53
CA TYR A 54 -0.10 6.81 -3.43
C TYR A 54 0.05 7.78 -2.25
N MET A 55 0.19 9.09 -2.51
CA MET A 55 0.19 10.11 -1.45
C MET A 55 -1.11 10.07 -0.64
N ARG A 56 -2.27 10.10 -1.30
CA ARG A 56 -3.58 10.01 -0.60
C ARG A 56 -3.77 8.69 0.15
N TRP A 57 -3.28 7.58 -0.42
CA TRP A 57 -3.33 6.28 0.26
C TRP A 57 -2.47 6.28 1.53
N ALA A 58 -1.25 6.83 1.48
CA ALA A 58 -0.35 6.92 2.60
C ALA A 58 -0.92 7.82 3.72
N GLU A 59 -1.50 8.97 3.35
CA GLU A 59 -2.22 9.85 4.28
C GLU A 59 -3.38 9.12 4.97
N LYS A 60 -4.21 8.38 4.21
CA LYS A 60 -5.31 7.58 4.75
C LYS A 60 -4.83 6.48 5.71
N LYS A 61 -3.62 5.96 5.51
CA LYS A 61 -2.95 4.99 6.38
C LYS A 61 -2.18 5.65 7.55
N ALA A 62 -2.26 6.98 7.69
CA ALA A 62 -1.54 7.77 8.68
C ALA A 62 -0.01 7.58 8.63
N LEU A 63 0.53 7.29 7.43
CA LEU A 63 1.96 7.25 7.20
C LEU A 63 2.51 8.68 7.05
N ARG A 64 3.78 8.87 7.42
CA ARG A 64 4.45 10.17 7.25
C ARG A 64 5.09 10.26 5.87
N LEU A 65 4.66 11.22 5.07
CA LEU A 65 5.30 11.58 3.80
C LEU A 65 6.51 12.49 4.06
N ARG A 66 7.61 12.26 3.35
CA ARG A 66 8.86 13.05 3.41
C ARG A 66 9.30 13.47 2.02
#